data_AF-A0A1G1YFL1-F1
#
_entry.id   AF-A0A1G1YFL1-F1
#
_cell.length_a   1.000
_cell.length_b   1.000
_cell.length_c   1.000
_cell.angle_alpha   90.00
_cell.angle_beta   90.00
_cell.angle_gamma   90.00
#
_symmetry.space_group_name_H-M   'P 1'
#
loop_
_entity.id
_entity.type
_entity.pdbx_description
1 polymer ?
#
loop_
_entity_poly.entity_id
_entity_poly.type
_entity_poly.pdbx_seq_one_letter_code
_entity_poly.pdbx_strand_id
1 'polypeptide(L)'
;MAEEEKLKKADKFKLRDEFMAAVQDKNINKTMAAFRVLARSGDLGSFLKEDAKLNKFMAGVWEKKFNKALAAEFIKNADQLKFVRLFLRYILEERLGLGTSDAARLGLQLGNIFVNLGKKEYNKIAYYDVGSKGFKWFEE
;
A
#
# COMPACT_ATOMS: atom_id res chain seq x y z
N MET A 1 -29.23 -8.29 -5.81
CA MET A 1 -28.03 -8.75 -6.54
C MET A 1 -27.38 -7.65 -7.38
N ALA A 2 -27.94 -7.20 -8.53
CA ALA A 2 -27.27 -6.18 -9.37
C ALA A 2 -27.13 -4.77 -8.74
N GLU A 3 -28.04 -4.41 -7.84
CA GLU A 3 -28.04 -3.09 -7.17
C GLU A 3 -27.08 -3.04 -5.97
N GLU A 4 -26.97 -4.15 -5.21
CA GLU A 4 -26.04 -4.29 -4.09
C GLU A 4 -24.57 -4.34 -4.56
N GLU A 5 -24.31 -4.96 -5.72
CA GLU A 5 -22.97 -4.95 -6.33
C GLU A 5 -22.57 -3.55 -6.81
N LYS A 6 -23.53 -2.79 -7.37
CA LYS A 6 -23.30 -1.39 -7.77
C LYS A 6 -22.98 -0.52 -6.56
N LEU A 7 -23.70 -0.71 -5.45
CA LEU A 7 -23.48 0.05 -4.21
C LEU A 7 -22.09 -0.24 -3.61
N LYS A 8 -21.72 -1.53 -3.46
CA LYS A 8 -20.39 -1.95 -2.99
C LYS A 8 -19.26 -1.40 -3.86
N LYS A 9 -19.48 -1.35 -5.18
CA LYS A 9 -18.52 -0.79 -6.13
C LYS A 9 -18.37 0.73 -5.96
N ALA A 10 -19.47 1.45 -5.75
CA ALA A 10 -19.45 2.89 -5.49
C ALA A 10 -18.71 3.23 -4.19
N ASP A 11 -18.98 2.49 -3.10
CA ASP A 11 -18.29 2.66 -1.81
C ASP A 11 -16.79 2.41 -1.93
N LYS A 12 -16.40 1.41 -2.73
CA LYS A 12 -15.00 1.10 -3.03
C LYS A 12 -14.27 2.26 -3.73
N PHE A 13 -14.90 2.91 -4.71
CA PHE A 13 -14.30 4.09 -5.35
C PHE A 13 -14.20 5.27 -4.40
N LYS A 14 -15.24 5.53 -3.60
CA LYS A 14 -15.23 6.60 -2.61
C LYS A 14 -14.10 6.43 -1.59
N LEU A 15 -13.86 5.21 -1.11
CA LEU A 15 -12.76 4.93 -0.19
C LEU A 15 -11.38 5.21 -0.82
N ARG A 16 -11.20 4.91 -2.11
CA ARG A 16 -9.96 5.19 -2.84
C ARG A 16 -9.74 6.70 -2.99
N ASP A 17 -10.79 7.46 -3.28
CA ASP A 17 -10.71 8.92 -3.36
C ASP A 17 -10.38 9.55 -2.00
N GLU A 18 -11.04 9.09 -0.92
CA GLU A 18 -10.76 9.53 0.45
C GLU A 18 -9.32 9.19 0.87
N PHE A 19 -8.81 8.03 0.48
CA PHE A 19 -7.41 7.66 0.69
C PHE A 19 -6.46 8.65 0.00
N MET A 20 -6.70 8.95 -1.29
CA MET A 20 -5.84 9.85 -2.06
C MET A 20 -5.88 11.27 -1.50
N ALA A 21 -7.06 11.76 -1.10
CA ALA A 21 -7.22 13.05 -0.44
C ALA A 21 -6.45 13.09 0.89
N ALA A 22 -6.58 12.06 1.74
CA ALA A 22 -5.86 12.00 3.01
C ALA A 22 -4.34 11.99 2.83
N VAL A 23 -3.83 11.28 1.82
CA VAL A 23 -2.40 11.28 1.46
C VAL A 23 -1.95 12.66 0.99
N GLN A 24 -2.76 13.36 0.19
CA GLN A 24 -2.45 14.71 -0.27
C GLN A 24 -2.41 15.72 0.89
N ASP A 25 -3.34 15.59 1.84
CA ASP A 25 -3.42 16.42 3.04
C ASP A 25 -2.37 16.05 4.11
N LYS A 26 -1.54 15.03 3.84
CA LYS A 26 -0.58 14.45 4.79
C LYS A 26 -1.23 14.03 6.13
N ASN A 27 -2.50 13.65 6.09
CA ASN A 27 -3.25 13.28 7.28
C ASN A 27 -2.99 11.81 7.63
N ILE A 28 -1.96 11.57 8.46
CA ILE A 28 -1.52 10.23 8.86
C ILE A 28 -2.67 9.37 9.39
N ASN A 29 -3.51 9.93 10.25
CA ASN A 29 -4.61 9.19 10.88
C ASN A 29 -5.64 8.73 9.85
N LYS A 30 -6.06 9.62 8.94
CA LYS A 30 -7.02 9.27 7.87
C LYS A 30 -6.40 8.31 6.86
N THR A 31 -5.15 8.53 6.45
CA THR A 31 -4.44 7.62 5.54
C THR A 31 -4.34 6.21 6.14
N MET A 32 -3.99 6.09 7.42
CA MET A 32 -3.91 4.80 8.09
C MET A 32 -5.28 4.14 8.29
N ALA A 33 -6.32 4.91 8.57
CA ALA A 33 -7.69 4.39 8.64
C ALA A 33 -8.10 3.80 7.28
N ALA A 34 -7.92 4.56 6.19
CA ALA A 34 -8.23 4.12 4.84
C ALA A 34 -7.39 2.89 4.42
N PHE A 35 -6.08 2.87 4.72
CA PHE A 35 -5.24 1.70 4.47
C PHE A 35 -5.75 0.44 5.17
N ARG A 36 -6.16 0.54 6.44
CA ARG A 36 -6.69 -0.61 7.18
C ARG A 36 -7.98 -1.13 6.56
N VAL A 37 -8.85 -0.25 6.08
CA VAL A 37 -10.09 -0.65 5.38
C VAL A 37 -9.75 -1.31 4.04
N LEU A 38 -8.88 -0.71 3.23
CA LEU A 38 -8.42 -1.27 1.95
C LEU A 38 -7.71 -2.62 2.12
N ALA A 39 -6.91 -2.78 3.17
CA ALA A 39 -6.26 -4.06 3.48
C ALA A 39 -7.29 -5.12 3.90
N ARG A 40 -8.26 -4.75 4.74
CA ARG A 40 -9.31 -5.66 5.23
C ARG A 40 -10.25 -6.15 4.15
N SER A 41 -10.57 -5.30 3.16
CA SER A 41 -11.40 -5.65 2.02
C SER A 41 -10.65 -6.44 0.94
N GLY A 42 -9.33 -6.67 1.13
CA GLY A 42 -8.45 -7.22 0.11
C GLY A 42 -8.17 -6.26 -1.06
N ASP A 43 -8.70 -5.03 -1.00
CA ASP A 43 -8.69 -4.10 -2.11
C ASP A 43 -7.35 -3.39 -2.34
N LEU A 44 -6.42 -3.38 -1.37
CA LEU A 44 -5.18 -2.62 -1.53
C LEU A 44 -4.32 -3.09 -2.72
N GLY A 45 -4.21 -4.40 -2.93
CA GLY A 45 -3.47 -4.97 -4.07
C GLY A 45 -4.19 -4.75 -5.40
N SER A 46 -5.52 -4.96 -5.42
CA SER A 46 -6.33 -4.70 -6.60
C SER A 46 -6.41 -3.21 -6.93
N PHE A 47 -6.33 -2.32 -5.95
CA PHE A 47 -6.33 -0.87 -6.17
C PHE A 47 -5.13 -0.43 -7.02
N LEU A 48 -3.93 -0.93 -6.71
CA LEU A 48 -2.72 -0.64 -7.48
C LEU A 48 -2.78 -1.14 -8.93
N LYS A 49 -3.57 -2.19 -9.19
CA LYS A 49 -3.69 -2.84 -10.50
C LYS A 49 -4.86 -2.31 -11.33
N GLU A 50 -6.00 -2.10 -10.70
CA GLU A 50 -7.27 -1.72 -11.35
C GLU A 50 -7.38 -0.22 -11.61
N ASP A 51 -6.77 0.62 -10.77
CA ASP A 51 -6.80 2.07 -10.97
C ASP A 51 -5.71 2.48 -11.96
N ALA A 52 -6.10 2.72 -13.21
CA ALA A 52 -5.17 3.06 -14.29
C ALA A 52 -4.40 4.37 -14.02
N LYS A 53 -5.01 5.33 -13.31
CA LYS A 53 -4.37 6.62 -13.01
C LYS A 53 -3.29 6.43 -11.96
N LEU A 54 -3.62 5.72 -10.87
CA LEU A 54 -2.66 5.37 -9.82
C LEU A 54 -1.54 4.49 -10.39
N ASN A 55 -1.88 3.47 -11.17
CA ASN A 55 -0.90 2.57 -11.75
C ASN A 55 0.09 3.34 -12.64
N LYS A 56 -0.41 4.18 -13.57
CA LYS A 56 0.45 5.00 -14.42
C LYS A 56 1.32 5.98 -13.62
N PHE A 57 0.75 6.59 -12.58
CA PHE A 57 1.49 7.49 -11.69
C PHE A 57 2.62 6.75 -10.97
N MET A 58 2.31 5.62 -10.33
CA MET A 58 3.29 4.84 -9.59
C MET A 58 4.37 4.25 -10.49
N ALA A 59 4.02 3.80 -11.70
CA ALA A 59 4.99 3.37 -12.70
C ALA A 59 6.02 4.49 -13.02
N GLY A 60 5.56 5.72 -13.19
CA GLY A 60 6.44 6.88 -13.40
C GLY A 60 7.30 7.22 -12.18
N VAL A 61 6.80 6.99 -10.96
CA VAL A 61 7.58 7.10 -9.72
C VAL A 61 8.68 6.03 -9.67
N TRP A 62 8.35 4.79 -9.99
CA TRP A 62 9.28 3.65 -10.00
C TRP A 62 10.36 3.77 -11.08
N GLU A 63 10.01 4.27 -12.26
CA GLU A 63 10.96 4.53 -13.33
C GLU A 63 12.03 5.53 -12.90
N LYS A 64 11.62 6.63 -12.24
CA LYS A 64 12.53 7.68 -11.77
C LYS A 64 13.40 7.25 -10.59
N LYS A 65 12.86 6.45 -9.68
CA LYS A 65 13.56 6.02 -8.46
C LYS A 65 14.49 4.84 -8.66
N PHE A 66 14.12 3.93 -9.56
CA PHE A 66 14.80 2.67 -9.76
C PHE A 66 15.25 2.56 -11.21
N ASN A 67 14.38 2.05 -12.10
CA ASN A 67 14.65 1.92 -13.53
C ASN A 67 13.38 1.56 -14.31
N LYS A 68 13.50 1.61 -15.64
CA LYS A 68 12.43 1.24 -16.58
C LYS A 68 11.95 -0.21 -16.44
N ALA A 69 12.82 -1.15 -16.08
CA ALA A 69 12.45 -2.56 -15.95
C ALA A 69 11.49 -2.79 -14.77
N LEU A 70 11.78 -2.19 -13.61
CA LEU A 70 10.91 -2.27 -12.43
C LEU A 70 9.54 -1.62 -12.70
N ALA A 71 9.52 -0.47 -13.38
CA ALA A 71 8.27 0.20 -13.76
C ALA A 71 7.43 -0.67 -14.71
N ALA A 72 8.04 -1.29 -15.72
CA ALA A 72 7.36 -2.19 -16.64
C ALA A 72 6.82 -3.45 -15.95
N GLU A 73 7.56 -3.97 -14.96
CA GLU A 73 7.11 -5.09 -14.14
C GLU A 73 5.92 -4.69 -13.25
N PHE A 74 5.99 -3.53 -12.60
CA PHE A 74 4.93 -2.99 -11.76
C PHE A 74 3.60 -2.91 -12.52
N ILE A 75 3.61 -2.41 -13.76
CA ILE A 75 2.40 -2.28 -14.58
C ILE A 75 1.65 -3.61 -14.71
N LYS A 76 2.38 -4.73 -14.83
CA LYS A 76 1.78 -6.07 -15.01
C LYS A 76 1.41 -6.74 -13.69
N ASN A 77 2.20 -6.46 -12.65
CA ASN A 77 2.26 -7.26 -11.43
C ASN A 77 2.02 -6.42 -10.16
N ALA A 78 1.32 -5.29 -10.25
CA ALA A 78 1.18 -4.29 -9.19
C ALA A 78 0.63 -4.83 -7.85
N ASP A 79 -0.06 -5.96 -7.87
CA ASP A 79 -0.63 -6.67 -6.73
C ASP A 79 0.38 -7.57 -5.99
N GLN A 80 1.57 -7.81 -6.54
CA GLN A 80 2.62 -8.59 -5.88
C GLN A 80 3.15 -7.88 -4.62
N LEU A 81 3.53 -8.69 -3.62
CA LEU A 81 4.03 -8.25 -2.32
C LEU A 81 5.09 -7.14 -2.43
N LYS A 82 6.10 -7.30 -3.29
CA LYS A 82 7.18 -6.31 -3.43
C LYS A 82 6.66 -4.93 -3.83
N PHE A 83 5.64 -4.86 -4.69
CA PHE A 83 5.06 -3.59 -5.13
C PHE A 83 4.11 -3.01 -4.11
N VAL A 84 3.38 -3.84 -3.38
CA VAL A 84 2.61 -3.39 -2.22
C VAL A 84 3.55 -2.82 -1.16
N ARG A 85 4.66 -3.48 -0.86
CA ARG A 85 5.69 -3.01 0.08
C ARG A 85 6.30 -1.68 -0.37
N LEU A 86 6.71 -1.57 -1.64
CA LEU A 86 7.22 -0.32 -2.21
C LEU A 86 6.19 0.81 -2.12
N PHE A 87 4.92 0.53 -2.45
CA PHE A 87 3.84 1.50 -2.36
C PHE A 87 3.62 1.99 -0.91
N LEU A 88 3.54 1.07 0.06
CA LEU A 88 3.41 1.42 1.47
C LEU A 88 4.57 2.28 1.94
N ARG A 89 5.80 1.90 1.60
CA ARG A 89 7.01 2.66 1.92
C ARG A 89 6.96 4.06 1.33
N TYR A 90 6.62 4.18 0.05
CA TYR A 90 6.49 5.47 -0.63
C TYR A 90 5.44 6.38 0.04
N ILE A 91 4.25 5.85 0.35
CA ILE A 91 3.22 6.65 1.01
C ILE A 91 3.67 7.08 2.40
N LEU A 92 4.17 6.15 3.22
CA LEU A 92 4.47 6.43 4.62
C LEU A 92 5.72 7.30 4.79
N GLU A 93 6.81 7.00 4.08
CA GLU A 93 8.07 7.74 4.21
C GLU A 93 8.03 9.04 3.42
N GLU A 94 7.55 9.03 2.17
CA GLU A 94 7.76 10.17 1.27
C GLU A 94 6.54 11.09 1.18
N ARG A 95 5.33 10.53 1.19
CA ARG A 95 4.11 11.34 1.13
C ARG A 95 3.76 11.90 2.50
N LEU A 96 3.82 11.06 3.53
CA LEU A 96 3.50 11.44 4.92
C LEU A 96 4.71 11.93 5.71
N GLY A 97 5.94 11.72 5.23
CA GLY A 97 7.15 12.23 5.88
C GLY A 97 7.54 11.49 7.16
N LEU A 98 7.12 10.23 7.33
CA LEU A 98 7.47 9.46 8.51
C LEU A 98 8.92 8.98 8.46
N GLY A 99 9.57 8.92 9.62
CA GLY A 99 10.87 8.27 9.75
C GLY A 99 10.78 6.78 9.42
N THR A 100 11.85 6.20 8.86
CA THR A 100 11.87 4.82 8.35
C THR A 100 11.37 3.79 9.36
N SER A 101 11.79 3.88 10.63
CA SER A 101 11.33 2.94 11.66
C SER A 101 9.83 3.09 11.96
N ASP A 102 9.29 4.31 11.99
CA ASP A 102 7.85 4.49 12.18
C ASP A 102 7.04 4.02 10.98
N ALA A 103 7.52 4.30 9.77
CA ALA A 103 6.91 3.83 8.55
C ALA A 103 6.89 2.29 8.49
N ALA A 104 8.01 1.63 8.78
CA ALA A 104 8.12 0.18 8.83
C ALA A 104 7.22 -0.44 9.93
N ARG A 105 7.09 0.21 11.09
CA ARG A 105 6.15 -0.22 12.15
C ARG A 105 4.71 -0.22 11.65
N LEU A 106 4.28 0.84 10.95
CA LEU A 106 2.95 0.92 10.36
C LEU A 106 2.79 -0.10 9.21
N GLY A 107 3.83 -0.31 8.40
CA GLY A 107 3.89 -1.36 7.40
C GLY A 107 3.67 -2.75 7.99
N LEU A 108 4.32 -3.07 9.11
CA LEU A 108 4.12 -4.33 9.84
C LEU A 108 2.68 -4.49 10.31
N GLN A 109 2.06 -3.43 10.85
CA GLN A 109 0.64 -3.48 11.24
C GLN A 109 -0.28 -3.82 10.07
N LEU A 110 -0.02 -3.24 8.89
CA LEU A 110 -0.78 -3.55 7.67
C LEU A 110 -0.49 -4.97 7.17
N GLY A 111 0.77 -5.42 7.22
CA GLY A 111 1.15 -6.81 6.92
C GLY A 111 0.40 -7.83 7.78
N ASN A 112 0.29 -7.58 9.07
CA ASN A 112 -0.45 -8.45 9.99
C ASN A 112 -1.94 -8.55 9.65
N ILE A 113 -2.55 -7.49 9.12
CA ILE A 113 -3.94 -7.54 8.63
C ILE A 113 -4.05 -8.54 7.47
N PHE A 114 -3.15 -8.48 6.50
CA PHE A 114 -3.15 -9.42 5.37
C PHE A 114 -2.89 -10.86 5.80
N VAL A 115 -1.95 -11.07 6.73
CA VAL A 115 -1.67 -12.40 7.29
C VAL A 115 -2.90 -12.98 7.99
N ASN A 116 -3.62 -12.17 8.77
CA ASN A 116 -4.86 -12.59 9.45
C ASN A 116 -5.99 -12.93 8.46
N LEU A 117 -5.92 -12.44 7.21
CA LEU A 117 -6.84 -12.79 6.13
C LEU A 117 -6.36 -13.98 5.28
N GLY A 118 -5.28 -14.67 5.69
CA GLY A 118 -4.75 -15.85 5.04
C GLY A 118 -3.62 -15.59 4.03
N LYS A 119 -3.25 -14.33 3.77
CA LYS A 119 -2.14 -13.97 2.87
C LYS A 119 -0.80 -14.00 3.61
N LYS A 120 -0.31 -15.20 3.91
CA LYS A 120 0.86 -15.42 4.78
C LYS A 120 2.13 -14.73 4.30
N GLU A 121 2.31 -14.58 2.99
CA GLU A 121 3.46 -13.92 2.36
C GLU A 121 3.63 -12.45 2.80
N TYR A 122 2.55 -11.80 3.25
CA TYR A 122 2.60 -10.42 3.74
C TYR A 122 3.29 -10.26 5.10
N ASN A 123 3.70 -11.36 5.74
CA ASN A 123 4.61 -11.31 6.88
C ASN A 123 6.01 -10.76 6.50
N LYS A 124 6.34 -10.69 5.21
CA LYS A 124 7.57 -10.09 4.66
C LYS A 124 7.39 -8.63 4.20
N ILE A 125 6.44 -7.88 4.76
CA ILE A 125 6.37 -6.42 4.54
C ILE A 125 7.46 -5.70 5.33
N ALA A 126 7.50 -5.95 6.64
CA ALA A 126 8.40 -5.31 7.58
C ALA A 126 8.57 -6.21 8.80
N TYR A 127 9.61 -5.98 9.60
CA TYR A 127 9.91 -6.75 10.80
C TYR A 127 10.50 -5.85 11.89
N TYR A 128 10.47 -6.33 13.12
CA TYR A 128 11.20 -5.72 14.23
C TYR A 128 12.59 -6.35 14.32
N ASP A 129 13.63 -5.55 14.14
CA ASP A 129 15.02 -5.96 14.34
C ASP A 129 15.40 -5.78 15.81
N VAL A 130 15.64 -6.91 16.48
CA VAL A 130 16.04 -6.92 17.90
C VAL A 130 17.43 -6.31 18.09
N GLY A 131 18.34 -6.46 17.12
CA GLY A 131 19.70 -5.94 17.22
C GLY A 131 19.73 -4.42 17.23
N SER A 132 19.06 -3.79 16.26
CA SER A 132 18.95 -2.32 16.20
C SER A 132 17.80 -1.75 17.04
N LYS A 133 17.02 -2.58 17.72
CA LYS A 133 15.79 -2.23 18.47
C LYS A 133 14.82 -1.36 17.67
N GLY A 134 14.69 -1.62 16.37
CA GLY A 134 13.94 -0.76 15.44
C GLY A 134 13.17 -1.57 14.42
N PHE A 135 12.15 -0.96 13.81
CA PHE A 135 11.41 -1.60 12.73
C PHE A 135 12.12 -1.35 11.41
N LYS A 136 12.19 -2.38 10.57
CA LYS A 136 12.82 -2.34 9.25
C LYS A 136 11.87 -2.87 8.20
N TRP A 137 11.94 -2.28 7.00
CA TRP A 137 11.34 -2.90 5.83
C TRP A 137 12.05 -4.21 5.53
N PHE A 138 11.31 -5.18 5.04
CA PHE A 138 11.93 -6.36 4.48
C PHE A 138 12.59 -5.95 3.16
N GLU A 139 13.90 -6.04 3.08
CA GLU A 139 14.64 -5.89 1.83
C GLU A 139 14.77 -7.31 1.24
N GLU A 140 14.34 -7.51 0.01
CA GLU A 140 14.56 -8.77 -0.74
C GLU A 140 15.83 -8.66 -1.58
#